data_AF-A0A7S1UTK8-F1
#
_entry.id   AF-A0A7S1UTK8-F1
#
_cell.length_a   1.000
_cell.length_b   1.000
_cell.length_c   1.000
_cell.angle_alpha   90.00
_cell.angle_beta   90.00
_cell.angle_gamma   90.00
#
_symmetry.space_group_name_H-M   'P 1'
#
loop_
_entity.id
_entity.type
_entity.pdbx_description
1 polymer ?
#
loop_
_entity_poly.entity_id
_entity_poly.type
_entity_poly.pdbx_seq_one_letter_code
_entity_poly.pdbx_strand_id
1 'polypeptide(L)'
;AAMITRVCNIRDDSLAMSHLPGTLCMLQPDVWECDSRFLVVTEDAPHLDGRHVCFGRLKDEETLKRMKELKESLFLKGGVPSTDVWVVNGGLIEDDGNDDDDGGSDGNDAGKQQQAAA
;
A
#
# COMPACT_ATOMS: atom_id res chain seq x y z
N ALA A 1 12.45 19.96 -23.15
CA ALA A 1 11.76 18.80 -22.54
C ALA A 1 11.63 19.08 -21.05
N ALA A 2 10.45 19.50 -20.59
CA ALA A 2 10.20 19.63 -19.16
C ALA A 2 9.95 18.21 -18.63
N MET A 3 10.96 17.59 -18.02
CA MET A 3 10.72 16.42 -17.20
C MET A 3 9.87 16.89 -16.02
N ILE A 4 8.65 16.36 -15.91
CA ILE A 4 7.78 16.57 -14.77
C ILE A 4 8.41 15.80 -13.61
N THR A 5 9.42 16.39 -12.96
CA THR A 5 9.94 15.91 -11.69
C THR A 5 9.01 16.45 -10.61
N ARG A 6 7.79 15.92 -10.52
CA ARG A 6 7.11 15.96 -9.23
C ARG A 6 7.80 14.92 -8.37
N VAL A 7 8.82 15.36 -7.64
CA VAL A 7 9.24 14.65 -6.43
C VAL A 7 7.98 14.58 -5.57
N CYS A 8 7.47 13.38 -5.35
CA CYS A 8 6.41 13.12 -4.39
C CYS A 8 6.77 13.81 -3.08
N ASN A 9 6.05 14.88 -2.77
CA ASN A 9 6.22 15.61 -1.53
C ASN A 9 5.28 14.96 -0.53
N ILE A 10 5.82 14.10 0.32
CA ILE A 10 5.06 13.34 1.31
C ILE A 10 4.25 14.23 2.26
N ARG A 11 4.60 15.53 2.37
CA ARG A 11 3.83 16.51 3.16
C ARG A 11 2.46 16.81 2.55
N ASP A 12 2.36 16.75 1.24
CA ASP A 12 1.15 17.10 0.50
C ASP A 12 0.30 15.85 0.20
N ASP A 13 0.94 14.68 0.05
CA ASP A 13 0.29 13.39 -0.22
C ASP A 13 0.03 12.62 1.09
N SER A 14 -0.93 13.07 1.88
CA SER A 14 -1.31 12.41 3.14
C SER A 14 -2.17 11.16 2.91
N LEU A 15 -1.61 10.11 2.32
CA LEU A 15 -2.24 8.78 2.28
C LEU A 15 -1.90 8.03 3.57
N ALA A 16 -2.74 8.20 4.59
CA ALA A 16 -2.68 7.43 5.84
C ALA A 16 -3.29 6.04 5.62
N MET A 17 -2.55 5.17 4.92
CA MET A 17 -2.90 3.75 4.79
C MET A 17 -1.98 2.89 5.64
N SER A 18 -2.58 1.95 6.37
CA SER A 18 -1.84 0.93 7.15
C SER A 18 -1.22 -0.11 6.23
N HIS A 19 -0.01 -0.57 6.56
CA HIS A 19 0.73 -1.59 5.83
C HIS A 19 0.17 -2.99 6.07
N LEU A 20 -0.98 -3.25 5.46
CA LEU A 20 -1.66 -4.55 5.43
C LEU A 20 -1.25 -5.35 4.18
N PRO A 21 -1.39 -6.69 4.18
CA PRO A 21 -1.17 -7.53 3.01
C PRO A 21 -1.91 -7.00 1.78
N GLY A 22 -1.18 -6.84 0.69
CA GLY A 22 -1.67 -6.31 -0.57
C GLY A 22 -1.53 -4.80 -0.73
N THR A 23 -0.98 -4.06 0.24
CA THR A 23 -0.68 -2.63 0.03
C THR A 23 0.58 -2.42 -0.81
N LEU A 24 0.54 -1.35 -1.63
CA LEU A 24 1.65 -0.84 -2.42
C LEU A 24 2.17 0.44 -1.78
N CYS A 25 3.47 0.47 -1.48
CA CYS A 25 4.09 1.58 -0.77
C CYS A 25 5.36 2.06 -1.46
N MET A 26 5.57 3.38 -1.49
CA MET A 26 6.75 4.00 -2.07
C MET A 26 7.93 3.81 -1.13
N LEU A 27 9.07 3.38 -1.70
CA LEU A 27 10.31 3.28 -0.96
C LEU A 27 11.02 4.64 -1.00
N GLN A 28 11.46 5.09 0.16
CA GLN A 28 12.03 6.42 0.34
C GLN A 28 13.49 6.32 0.78
N PRO A 29 14.44 6.86 0.02
CA PRO A 29 15.84 6.93 0.46
C PRO A 29 16.03 7.96 1.59
N ASP A 30 15.24 9.03 1.60
CA ASP A 30 15.26 10.09 2.62
C ASP A 30 13.83 10.56 2.94
N VAL A 31 13.64 11.26 4.06
CA VAL A 31 12.35 11.59 4.69
C VAL A 31 11.40 12.38 3.74
N TRP A 32 11.94 13.03 2.71
CA TRP A 32 11.18 13.89 1.79
C TRP A 32 11.43 13.59 0.31
N GLU A 33 12.13 12.50 0.02
CA GLU A 33 12.38 12.04 -1.34
C GLU A 33 11.69 10.69 -1.52
N CYS A 34 11.00 10.50 -2.64
CA CYS A 34 10.64 9.16 -3.07
C CYS A 34 11.19 8.87 -4.46
N ASP A 35 11.52 7.60 -4.60
CA ASP A 35 12.16 7.02 -5.76
C ASP A 35 11.11 6.19 -6.53
N SER A 36 11.46 5.66 -7.72
CA SER A 36 10.59 4.73 -8.44
C SER A 36 10.59 3.32 -7.82
N ARG A 37 11.35 3.11 -6.75
CA ARG A 37 11.35 1.85 -5.98
C ARG A 37 10.07 1.79 -5.14
N PHE A 38 9.37 0.68 -5.21
CA PHE A 38 8.16 0.44 -4.43
C PHE A 38 8.23 -0.93 -3.73
N LEU A 39 7.38 -1.10 -2.73
CA LEU A 39 7.19 -2.30 -1.95
C LEU A 39 5.78 -2.85 -2.18
N VAL A 40 5.68 -4.17 -2.24
CA VAL A 40 4.42 -4.88 -2.12
C VAL A 40 4.43 -5.61 -0.79
N VAL A 41 3.51 -5.23 0.10
CA VAL A 41 3.42 -5.79 1.44
C VAL A 41 2.72 -7.15 1.35
N THR A 42 3.41 -8.25 1.63
CA THR A 42 2.80 -9.61 1.56
C THR A 42 2.25 -10.09 2.90
N GLU A 43 2.69 -9.48 4.01
CA GLU A 43 2.36 -9.82 5.40
C GLU A 43 2.16 -8.53 6.19
N ASP A 44 1.44 -8.58 7.32
CA ASP A 44 1.24 -7.40 8.17
C ASP A 44 2.58 -6.78 8.59
N ALA A 45 2.78 -5.51 8.27
CA ALA A 45 4.02 -4.79 8.52
C ALA A 45 3.77 -3.45 9.25
N PRO A 46 3.15 -3.45 10.45
CA PRO A 46 2.80 -2.22 11.16
C PRO A 46 4.02 -1.38 11.56
N HIS A 47 5.20 -1.98 11.59
CA HIS A 47 6.44 -1.25 11.84
C HIS A 47 6.77 -0.27 10.70
N LEU A 48 6.23 -0.44 9.49
CA LEU A 48 6.45 0.46 8.37
C LEU A 48 5.48 1.66 8.37
N ASP A 49 4.44 1.61 9.19
CA ASP A 49 3.45 2.68 9.31
C ASP A 49 4.10 4.01 9.71
N GLY A 50 3.72 5.07 9.01
CA GLY A 50 4.28 6.42 9.20
C GLY A 50 5.72 6.61 8.72
N ARG A 51 6.38 5.56 8.18
CA ARG A 51 7.73 5.64 7.61
C ARG A 51 7.76 5.59 6.08
N HIS A 52 6.84 4.83 5.49
CA HIS A 52 6.68 4.76 4.04
C HIS A 52 5.24 5.14 3.69
N VAL A 53 5.05 5.87 2.60
CA VAL A 53 3.70 6.19 2.11
C VAL A 53 3.18 5.08 1.24
N CYS A 54 2.01 4.57 1.58
CA CYS A 54 1.26 3.66 0.73
C CYS A 54 0.34 4.44 -0.20
N PHE A 55 0.32 4.06 -1.47
CA PHE A 55 -0.40 4.78 -2.52
C PHE A 55 -1.46 3.92 -3.22
N GLY A 56 -1.46 2.61 -3.01
CA GLY A 56 -2.46 1.73 -3.60
C GLY A 56 -2.56 0.37 -2.90
N ARG A 57 -3.45 -0.46 -3.45
CA ARG A 57 -3.63 -1.86 -3.05
C ARG A 57 -3.72 -2.73 -4.30
N LEU A 58 -3.34 -4.00 -4.16
CA LEU A 58 -3.62 -5.03 -5.17
C LEU A 58 -5.14 -5.19 -5.32
N LYS A 59 -5.60 -5.40 -6.55
CA LYS A 59 -7.03 -5.50 -6.87
C LYS A 59 -7.69 -6.74 -6.25
N ASP A 60 -7.04 -7.90 -6.40
CA ASP A 60 -7.64 -9.19 -6.08
C ASP A 60 -6.77 -10.04 -5.13
N GLU A 61 -7.42 -10.89 -4.34
CA GLU A 61 -6.75 -11.84 -3.44
C GLU A 61 -5.86 -12.84 -4.21
N GLU A 62 -6.23 -13.21 -5.44
CA GLU A 62 -5.40 -14.07 -6.28
C GLU A 62 -4.04 -13.42 -6.55
N THR A 63 -4.02 -12.11 -6.80
CA THR A 63 -2.78 -11.37 -7.04
C THR A 63 -1.92 -11.37 -5.78
N LEU A 64 -2.51 -11.18 -4.59
CA LEU A 64 -1.79 -11.30 -3.32
C LEU A 64 -1.22 -12.71 -3.11
N LYS A 65 -1.97 -13.75 -3.47
CA LYS A 65 -1.52 -15.15 -3.38
C LYS A 65 -0.32 -15.40 -4.29
N ARG A 66 -0.34 -14.93 -5.54
CA ARG A 66 0.79 -15.02 -6.48
C ARG A 66 2.05 -14.33 -5.92
N MET A 67 1.89 -13.19 -5.27
CA MET A 67 3.02 -12.47 -4.65
C MET A 67 3.61 -13.23 -3.46
N LYS A 68 2.77 -13.89 -2.66
CA LYS A 68 3.22 -14.78 -1.58
C LYS A 68 3.95 -16.01 -2.12
N GLU A 69 3.41 -16.66 -3.13
CA GLU A 69 4.06 -17.80 -3.81
C GLU A 69 5.42 -17.38 -4.40
N LEU A 70 5.51 -16.19 -5.00
CA LEU A 70 6.77 -15.64 -5.49
C LEU A 70 7.80 -15.47 -4.36
N LYS A 71 7.40 -14.85 -3.24
CA LYS A 71 8.26 -14.69 -2.05
C LYS A 71 8.78 -16.04 -1.55
N GLU A 72 7.92 -17.05 -1.47
CA GLU A 72 8.28 -18.39 -0.97
C GLU A 72 9.15 -19.18 -1.94
N SER A 73 8.99 -18.96 -3.25
CA SER A 73 9.75 -19.67 -4.28
C SER A 73 11.20 -19.20 -4.43
N LEU A 74 11.53 -17.99 -3.96
CA LEU A 74 12.84 -17.36 -4.17
C LEU A 74 13.78 -17.61 -2.99
N PHE A 75 14.97 -18.13 -3.29
CA PHE A 75 16.06 -18.16 -2.33
C PHE A 75 16.71 -16.77 -2.24
N LEU A 76 16.56 -16.11 -1.07
CA LEU A 76 17.11 -14.79 -0.81
C LEU A 76 18.46 -14.91 -0.07
N LYS A 77 19.49 -14.22 -0.55
CA LYS A 77 20.77 -14.05 0.15
C LYS A 77 20.91 -12.58 0.56
N GLY A 78 20.77 -12.30 1.85
CA GLY A 78 20.84 -10.92 2.36
C GLY A 78 19.71 -10.02 1.86
N GLY A 79 18.53 -10.59 1.59
CA GLY A 79 17.38 -9.87 1.05
C GLY A 79 17.41 -9.67 -0.47
N VAL A 80 18.44 -10.16 -1.16
CA VAL A 80 18.54 -10.12 -2.63
C VAL A 80 18.19 -11.51 -3.18
N PRO A 81 17.28 -11.63 -4.16
CA PRO A 81 17.01 -12.87 -4.87
C PRO A 81 18.27 -13.47 -5.49
N SER A 82 18.42 -14.79 -5.38
CA SER A 82 19.53 -15.52 -6.02
C SER A 82 19.36 -15.60 -7.55
N THR A 83 18.14 -15.40 -8.03
CA THR A 83 17.78 -15.36 -9.45
C THR A 83 17.21 -13.99 -9.77
N ASP A 84 17.57 -13.43 -10.92
CA ASP A 84 17.03 -12.14 -11.34
C ASP A 84 15.53 -12.23 -11.64
N VAL A 85 14.77 -11.28 -11.09
CA VAL A 85 13.32 -11.16 -11.30
C VAL A 85 13.06 -9.85 -12.03
N TRP A 86 12.39 -9.94 -13.18
CA TRP A 86 12.15 -8.80 -14.07
C TRP A 86 10.66 -8.54 -14.23
N VAL A 87 10.28 -7.27 -14.25
CA VAL A 87 8.97 -6.84 -14.72
C VAL A 87 9.01 -6.86 -16.25
N VAL A 88 8.36 -7.87 -16.85
CA VAL A 88 8.38 -8.08 -18.30
C VAL A 88 7.47 -7.09 -19.03
N ASN A 89 6.35 -6.71 -18.41
CA ASN A 89 5.39 -5.77 -18.97
C ASN A 89 4.68 -5.00 -17.84
N GLY A 90 4.25 -3.77 -18.13
CA GLY A 90 3.50 -2.91 -17.23
C GLY A 90 2.76 -1.84 -18.02
N GLY A 91 1.57 -1.46 -17.55
CA GLY A 91 0.72 -0.48 -18.22
C GLY A 91 -0.50 -0.12 -17.38
N LEU A 92 -1.29 0.83 -17.88
CA LEU A 92 -2.58 1.18 -17.33
C LEU A 92 -3.65 0.28 -17.96
N ILE A 93 -4.47 -0.34 -17.12
CA ILE A 93 -5.69 -1.03 -17.56
C ILE A 93 -6.82 -0.05 -17.27
N GLU A 94 -7.66 0.21 -18.27
CA GLU A 94 -8.85 1.05 -18.10
C GLU A 94 -9.82 0.34 -17.15
N ASP A 95 -10.41 1.09 -16.21
CA ASP A 95 -11.37 0.54 -15.28
C ASP A 95 -12.74 0.48 -15.98
N ASP A 96 -13.23 -0.73 -16.26
CA ASP A 96 -14.53 -0.95 -16.91
C ASP A 96 -15.74 -0.71 -15.98
N GLY A 97 -15.58 0.07 -14.90
CA GLY A 97 -16.68 0.64 -14.11
C GLY A 97 -17.53 -0.35 -13.31
N ASN A 98 -16.95 -1.43 -12.76
CA ASN A 98 -17.64 -2.27 -11.79
C ASN A 98 -17.17 -1.94 -10.37
N ASP A 99 -17.60 -0.78 -9.86
CA ASP A 99 -17.49 -0.44 -8.45
C ASP A 99 -18.45 -1.34 -7.65
N ASP A 100 -17.94 -2.45 -7.11
CA ASP A 100 -18.63 -3.19 -6.08
C ASP A 100 -18.67 -2.30 -4.81
N ASP A 101 -19.86 -1.76 -4.56
CA ASP A 101 -20.28 -0.88 -3.46
C ASP A 101 -19.99 -1.55 -2.08
N ASP A 102 -18.76 -1.45 -1.57
CA ASP A 102 -18.43 -1.82 -0.17
C ASP A 102 -18.82 -0.64 0.74
N GLY A 103 -20.13 -0.50 0.94
CA GLY A 103 -20.73 0.41 1.90
C GLY A 103 -20.30 0.08 3.32
N GLY A 104 -19.28 0.77 3.81
CA GLY A 104 -18.90 0.77 5.22
C GLY A 104 -20.07 1.19 6.11
N SER A 105 -20.64 0.24 6.85
CA SER A 105 -21.63 0.49 7.88
C SER A 105 -20.94 1.01 9.15
N ASP A 106 -20.82 2.33 9.28
CA ASP A 106 -20.43 2.98 10.53
C ASP A 106 -21.59 2.95 11.54
N GLY A 107 -21.59 1.90 12.37
CA GLY A 107 -22.40 1.85 13.58
C GLY A 107 -21.77 2.69 14.70
N ASN A 108 -22.43 3.79 15.06
CA ASN A 108 -22.19 4.49 16.32
C ASN A 108 -23.46 5.22 16.79
N ASP A 109 -24.27 4.57 17.63
CA ASP A 109 -25.22 5.26 18.51
C ASP A 109 -24.74 5.12 19.96
N ALA A 110 -24.05 6.16 20.41
CA ALA A 110 -23.50 6.28 21.75
C ALA A 110 -24.64 6.64 22.72
N GLY A 111 -24.96 5.70 23.61
CA GLY A 111 -25.88 5.91 24.73
C GLY A 111 -25.45 7.08 25.62
N LYS A 112 -26.21 8.17 25.57
CA LYS A 112 -26.17 9.24 26.57
C LYS A 112 -26.76 8.74 27.89
N GLN A 113 -25.92 8.33 28.82
CA GLN A 113 -26.24 8.40 30.25
C GLN A 113 -25.56 9.66 30.81
N GLN A 114 -26.35 10.70 31.07
CA GLN A 114 -25.93 11.83 31.90
C GLN A 114 -26.80 11.88 33.14
N GLN A 115 -26.13 11.71 34.29
CA GLN A 115 -26.59 12.04 35.63
C GLN A 115 -26.72 13.55 35.81
N ALA A 116 -27.78 13.98 36.50
CA ALA A 116 -27.81 15.11 37.45
C ALA A 116 -29.11 14.94 38.25
N ALA A 117 -29.13 14.59 39.54
CA ALA A 117 -28.70 15.39 40.70
C ALA A 117 -29.46 16.72 40.83
N ALA A 118 -30.66 16.67 41.43
CA ALA A 118 -31.17 17.57 42.47
C ALA A 118 -32.56 17.10 42.92
#